data_AF-A0A9W7DD77-F1
#
_entry.id   AF-A0A9W7DD77-F1
#
_cell.length_a   1.000
_cell.length_b   1.000
_cell.length_c   1.000
_cell.angle_alpha   90.00
_cell.angle_beta   90.00
_cell.angle_gamma   90.00
#
_symmetry.space_group_name_H-M   'P 1'
#
loop_
_entity.id
_entity.type
_entity.pdbx_description
1 polymer ?
#
loop_
_entity_poly.entity_id
_entity_poly.type
_entity_poly.pdbx_seq_one_letter_code
_entity_poly.pdbx_strand_id
1 'polypeptide(L)'
;MFAYELEGLKRLNIQPIKWGSSYRVKVRGRTGRMVYVSNVSRLINKRLVAKQYNISIESLEKHLSPDYKADPKYRYYNDNHMESHLYEGVEPSDFYNKLENVISTQTSAFEINIALGYELASKTDPDDTRYFYPNLANTHVFNNPIAINSKTDMQKKVISEIRSMELADKLNYPSSGYKLKAITASKIFIYHRDHALGDSEAVIPKIIRENKHVINFPKTNNKCVFHCIAWHILQSPKKDPRRIQAQVKETFKRYCSFKGVKFSLSQFRSFKPINLLQLDEG
;
A
#
# COMPACT_ATOMS: atom_id res chain seq x y z
N MET A 1 -5.06 13.65 -8.06
CA MET A 1 -6.04 12.97 -8.93
C MET A 1 -6.02 11.50 -8.60
N PHE A 2 -7.16 10.91 -8.25
CA PHE A 2 -7.23 9.49 -7.95
C PHE A 2 -6.98 8.64 -9.19
N ALA A 3 -6.56 7.39 -8.99
CA ALA A 3 -6.28 6.46 -10.09
C ALA A 3 -7.50 6.24 -11.00
N TYR A 4 -8.69 6.05 -10.42
CA TYR A 4 -9.92 5.87 -11.19
C TYR A 4 -10.30 7.12 -12.00
N GLU A 5 -10.01 8.32 -11.47
CA GLU A 5 -10.23 9.58 -12.21
C GLU A 5 -9.28 9.70 -13.39
N LEU A 6 -8.01 9.33 -13.21
CA LEU A 6 -6.99 9.33 -14.26
C LEU A 6 -7.40 8.41 -15.42
N GLU A 7 -7.81 7.18 -15.10
CA GLU A 7 -8.30 6.24 -16.12
C GLU A 7 -9.62 6.73 -16.75
N GLY A 8 -10.50 7.35 -15.95
CA GLY A 8 -11.71 8.02 -16.43
C GLY A 8 -11.45 9.07 -17.50
N LEU A 9 -10.44 9.92 -17.29
CA LEU A 9 -10.04 10.94 -18.26
C LEU A 9 -9.43 10.34 -19.52
N LYS A 10 -8.56 9.33 -19.38
CA LYS A 10 -7.97 8.63 -20.53
C LYS A 10 -9.04 8.01 -21.43
N ARG A 11 -10.10 7.42 -20.85
CA ARG A 11 -11.26 6.89 -21.59
C ARG A 11 -12.00 7.95 -22.42
N LEU A 12 -11.99 9.20 -21.94
CA LEU A 12 -12.56 10.34 -22.64
C LEU A 12 -11.60 10.98 -23.65
N ASN A 13 -10.47 10.31 -23.96
CA ASN A 13 -9.37 10.84 -24.78
C ASN A 13 -8.77 12.15 -24.23
N ILE A 14 -8.95 12.42 -22.94
CA ILE A 14 -8.32 13.54 -22.25
C ILE A 14 -6.99 13.03 -21.72
N GLN A 15 -5.89 13.57 -22.24
CA GLN A 15 -4.53 13.19 -21.85
C GLN A 15 -4.03 14.04 -20.67
N PRO A 16 -4.00 13.52 -19.43
CA PRO A 16 -3.54 14.28 -18.28
C PRO A 16 -2.01 14.26 -18.24
N ILE A 17 -1.42 15.37 -17.82
CA ILE A 17 0.04 15.55 -17.79
C ILE A 17 0.56 15.16 -16.41
N LYS A 18 1.60 14.31 -16.36
CA LYS A 18 2.29 13.97 -15.11
C LYS A 18 3.01 15.22 -14.58
N TRP A 19 2.75 15.59 -13.33
CA TRP A 19 3.32 16.75 -12.67
C TRP A 19 3.80 16.37 -11.27
N GLY A 20 5.07 15.97 -11.16
CA GLY A 20 5.60 15.32 -9.96
C GLY A 20 4.97 13.95 -9.75
N SER A 21 4.44 13.69 -8.54
CA SER A 21 3.82 12.42 -8.17
C SER A 21 2.32 12.31 -8.48
N SER A 22 1.72 13.31 -9.15
CA SER A 22 0.30 13.30 -9.51
C SER A 22 0.05 13.83 -10.92
N TYR A 23 -1.19 13.73 -11.39
CA TYR A 23 -1.61 14.13 -12.74
C TYR A 23 -2.43 15.41 -12.70
N ARG A 24 -2.30 16.22 -13.77
CA ARG A 24 -3.05 17.47 -13.95
C ARG A 24 -3.63 17.55 -15.35
N VAL A 25 -4.82 18.14 -15.46
CA VAL A 25 -5.48 18.42 -16.74
C VAL A 25 -5.36 19.91 -17.05
N LYS A 26 -4.97 20.22 -18.29
CA LYS A 26 -4.85 21.59 -18.77
C LYS A 26 -6.23 22.08 -19.21
N VAL A 27 -6.75 23.13 -18.57
CA VAL A 27 -8.07 23.70 -18.87
C VAL A 27 -7.99 25.21 -18.97
N ARG A 28 -8.92 25.83 -19.69
CA ARG A 28 -9.10 27.29 -19.64
C ARG A 28 -9.83 27.69 -18.36
N GLY A 29 -9.18 28.48 -17.53
CA GLY A 29 -9.72 28.99 -16.27
C GLY A 29 -10.80 30.07 -16.47
N ARG A 30 -11.43 30.49 -15.37
CA ARG A 30 -12.51 31.50 -15.38
C ARG A 30 -12.07 32.85 -15.98
N THR A 31 -10.80 33.20 -15.82
CA THR A 31 -10.18 34.43 -16.34
C THR A 31 -9.73 34.30 -17.81
N GLY A 32 -10.03 33.19 -18.48
CA GLY A 32 -9.61 32.93 -19.86
C GLY A 32 -8.16 32.42 -20.02
N ARG A 33 -7.35 32.43 -18.95
CA ARG A 33 -5.98 31.90 -18.95
C ARG A 33 -5.97 30.37 -18.84
N MET A 34 -4.95 29.72 -19.43
CA MET A 34 -4.74 28.29 -19.26
C MET A 34 -4.25 28.00 -17.84
N VAL A 35 -4.89 27.03 -17.17
CA VAL A 35 -4.56 26.58 -15.81
C VAL A 35 -4.49 25.06 -15.78
N TYR A 36 -3.79 24.52 -14.77
CA TYR A 36 -3.65 23.08 -14.57
C TYR A 36 -4.42 22.65 -13.33
N VAL A 37 -5.35 21.72 -13.50
CA VAL A 37 -6.24 21.24 -12.45
C VAL A 37 -5.84 19.85 -12.01
N SER A 38 -5.63 19.65 -10.70
CA SER A 38 -5.21 18.37 -10.09
C SER A 38 -6.33 17.60 -9.39
N ASN A 39 -7.41 18.28 -9.00
CA ASN A 39 -8.58 17.69 -8.35
C ASN A 39 -9.79 17.87 -9.27
N VAL A 40 -10.08 16.85 -10.07
CA VAL A 40 -11.20 16.85 -11.02
C VAL A 40 -12.52 16.47 -10.36
N SER A 41 -12.53 16.03 -9.10
CA SER A 41 -13.75 15.70 -8.35
C SER A 41 -14.55 16.95 -7.97
N ARG A 42 -13.91 18.12 -7.84
CA ARG A 42 -14.62 19.39 -7.55
C ARG A 42 -15.52 19.79 -8.71
N LEU A 43 -16.80 20.08 -8.42
CA LEU A 43 -17.79 20.48 -9.43
C LEU A 43 -17.34 21.64 -10.34
N ILE A 44 -16.69 22.66 -9.75
CA ILE A 44 -16.13 23.79 -10.51
C ILE A 44 -15.11 23.31 -11.55
N ASN A 45 -14.25 22.38 -11.15
CA ASN A 45 -13.20 21.84 -12.00
C ASN A 45 -13.78 20.92 -13.08
N LYS A 46 -14.77 20.09 -12.74
CA LYS A 46 -15.52 19.29 -13.73
C LYS A 46 -16.11 20.16 -14.83
N ARG A 47 -16.75 21.28 -14.48
CA ARG A 47 -17.30 22.23 -15.46
C ARG A 47 -16.23 22.80 -16.39
N LEU A 48 -15.05 23.13 -15.87
CA LEU A 48 -13.94 23.62 -16.70
C LEU A 48 -13.41 22.53 -17.65
N VAL A 49 -13.27 21.29 -17.17
CA VAL A 49 -12.84 20.14 -17.98
C VAL A 49 -13.89 19.84 -19.07
N ALA A 50 -15.15 19.68 -18.69
CA ALA A 50 -16.28 19.45 -19.61
C ALA A 50 -16.32 20.50 -20.73
N LYS A 51 -16.20 21.78 -20.38
CA LYS A 51 -16.16 22.89 -21.35
C LYS A 51 -14.92 22.84 -22.26
N GLN A 52 -13.74 22.57 -21.69
CA GLN A 52 -12.48 22.56 -22.45
C GLN A 52 -12.44 21.45 -23.51
N TYR A 53 -12.97 20.28 -23.20
CA TYR A 53 -12.90 19.09 -24.03
C TYR A 53 -14.22 18.79 -24.77
N ASN A 54 -15.20 19.68 -24.67
CA ASN A 54 -16.51 19.56 -25.31
C ASN A 54 -17.23 18.24 -24.95
N ILE A 55 -17.31 17.93 -23.67
CA ILE A 55 -17.96 16.72 -23.13
C ILE A 55 -19.07 17.15 -22.17
N SER A 56 -20.19 16.43 -22.14
CA SER A 56 -21.24 16.69 -21.15
C SER A 56 -20.74 16.43 -19.73
N ILE A 57 -21.24 17.22 -18.77
CA ILE A 57 -20.87 17.05 -17.36
C ILE A 57 -21.28 15.65 -16.88
N GLU A 58 -22.47 15.18 -17.28
CA GLU A 58 -22.97 13.84 -16.94
C GLU A 58 -22.04 12.73 -17.45
N SER A 59 -21.56 12.83 -18.69
CA SER A 59 -20.61 11.86 -19.25
C SER A 59 -19.27 11.90 -18.51
N LEU A 60 -18.78 13.11 -18.20
CA LEU A 60 -17.56 13.27 -17.40
C LEU A 60 -17.72 12.66 -16.01
N GLU A 61 -18.83 12.91 -15.33
CA GLU A 61 -19.11 12.36 -13.99
C GLU A 61 -19.25 10.85 -14.00
N LYS A 62 -19.92 10.30 -15.02
CA LYS A 62 -20.02 8.86 -15.23
C LYS A 62 -18.62 8.24 -15.36
N HIS A 63 -17.74 8.81 -16.19
CA HIS A 63 -16.42 8.24 -16.44
C HIS A 63 -15.41 8.44 -15.28
N LEU A 64 -15.60 9.48 -14.48
CA LEU A 64 -14.80 9.75 -13.27
C LEU A 64 -15.32 8.99 -12.03
N SER A 65 -16.46 8.32 -12.12
CA SER A 65 -17.01 7.56 -10.99
C SER A 65 -16.15 6.33 -10.69
N PRO A 66 -15.89 6.02 -9.40
CA PRO A 66 -15.20 4.79 -9.00
C PRO A 66 -15.97 3.53 -9.42
N ASP A 67 -17.30 3.61 -9.52
CA ASP A 67 -18.17 2.48 -9.87
C ASP A 67 -18.29 2.24 -11.39
N TYR A 68 -17.61 3.06 -12.20
CA TYR A 68 -17.70 2.96 -13.65
C TYR A 68 -16.86 1.80 -14.19
N LYS A 69 -17.49 0.64 -14.35
CA LYS A 69 -16.92 -0.62 -14.84
C LYS A 69 -16.80 -0.69 -16.37
N ALA A 70 -16.26 0.33 -17.02
CA ALA A 70 -16.15 0.32 -18.49
C ALA A 70 -14.79 -0.10 -19.05
N ASP A 71 -13.74 -0.12 -18.23
CA ASP A 71 -12.43 -0.59 -18.66
C ASP A 71 -12.21 -2.03 -18.19
N PRO A 72 -12.11 -3.02 -19.10
CA PRO A 72 -11.75 -4.38 -18.69
C PRO A 72 -10.38 -4.42 -18.01
N LYS A 73 -9.47 -3.49 -18.37
CA LYS A 73 -8.07 -3.46 -17.94
C LYS A 73 -7.82 -2.71 -16.64
N TYR A 74 -8.80 -2.04 -16.06
CA TYR A 74 -8.67 -1.42 -14.75
C TYR A 74 -9.88 -1.69 -13.87
N ARG A 75 -9.64 -2.27 -12.69
CA ARG A 75 -10.70 -2.51 -11.69
C ARG A 75 -10.29 -1.89 -10.35
N TYR A 76 -11.18 -1.07 -9.82
CA TYR A 76 -11.06 -0.46 -8.51
C TYR A 76 -12.04 -1.12 -7.55
N TYR A 77 -11.57 -1.41 -6.34
CA TYR A 77 -12.40 -1.84 -5.22
C TYR A 77 -12.04 -0.98 -4.02
N ASN A 78 -13.04 -0.53 -3.28
CA ASN A 78 -12.86 0.25 -2.06
C ASN A 78 -13.81 -0.25 -0.98
N ASP A 79 -13.28 -0.35 0.24
CA ASP A 79 -13.97 -0.75 1.46
C ASP A 79 -13.39 0.05 2.64
N ASN A 80 -14.05 0.04 3.79
CA ASN A 80 -13.68 0.85 4.96
C ASN A 80 -12.23 0.66 5.44
N HIS A 81 -11.65 -0.52 5.20
CA HIS A 81 -10.32 -0.89 5.70
C HIS A 81 -9.31 -1.17 4.59
N MET A 82 -9.76 -1.30 3.33
CA MET A 82 -8.89 -1.70 2.23
C MET A 82 -9.43 -1.22 0.89
N GLU A 83 -8.53 -0.75 0.04
CA GLU A 83 -8.79 -0.57 -1.37
C GLU A 83 -7.82 -1.42 -2.22
N SER A 84 -8.24 -1.76 -3.44
CA SER A 84 -7.38 -2.42 -4.40
C SER A 84 -7.52 -1.89 -5.82
N HIS A 85 -6.40 -1.89 -6.54
CA HIS A 85 -6.26 -1.39 -7.90
C HIS A 85 -5.68 -2.51 -8.77
N LEU A 86 -6.53 -3.16 -9.57
CA LEU A 86 -6.10 -4.15 -10.56
C LEU A 86 -5.90 -3.46 -11.91
N TYR A 87 -4.72 -3.65 -12.50
CA TYR A 87 -4.36 -3.22 -13.83
C TYR A 87 -4.01 -4.45 -14.69
N GLU A 88 -4.64 -4.61 -15.85
CA GLU A 88 -4.39 -5.72 -16.79
C GLU A 88 -3.87 -5.17 -18.13
N GLY A 89 -2.92 -5.86 -18.76
CA GLY A 89 -2.32 -5.46 -20.04
C GLY A 89 -1.61 -4.12 -20.00
N VAL A 90 -0.91 -3.83 -18.90
CA VAL A 90 -0.15 -2.59 -18.68
C VAL A 90 1.34 -2.85 -18.86
N GLU A 91 1.99 -1.98 -19.64
CA GLU A 91 3.44 -2.00 -19.83
C GLU A 91 4.20 -1.82 -18.49
N PRO A 92 5.34 -2.48 -18.28
CA PRO A 92 6.10 -2.39 -17.02
C PRO A 92 6.44 -0.95 -16.62
N SER A 93 6.76 -0.09 -17.59
CA SER A 93 7.08 1.33 -17.34
C SER A 93 5.86 2.14 -16.85
N ASP A 94 4.66 1.81 -17.34
CA ASP A 94 3.42 2.47 -16.93
C ASP A 94 2.90 1.95 -15.58
N PHE A 95 3.21 0.70 -15.23
CA PHE A 95 2.92 0.15 -13.90
C PHE A 95 3.55 0.99 -12.79
N TYR A 96 4.83 1.37 -12.89
CA TYR A 96 5.48 2.20 -11.87
C TYR A 96 4.82 3.57 -11.71
N ASN A 97 4.36 4.18 -12.81
CA ASN A 97 3.65 5.45 -12.77
C ASN A 97 2.28 5.31 -12.10
N LYS A 98 1.54 4.23 -12.40
CA LYS A 98 0.27 3.90 -11.77
C LYS A 98 0.43 3.63 -10.27
N LEU A 99 1.43 2.83 -9.89
CA LEU A 99 1.79 2.56 -8.50
C LEU A 99 2.11 3.85 -7.75
N GLU A 100 2.99 4.69 -8.29
CA GLU A 100 3.34 5.97 -7.67
C GLU A 100 2.10 6.87 -7.50
N ASN A 101 1.19 6.90 -8.46
CA ASN A 101 -0.04 7.68 -8.36
C ASN A 101 -1.00 7.14 -7.29
N VAL A 102 -1.19 5.81 -7.19
CA VAL A 102 -2.04 5.19 -6.15
C VAL A 102 -1.51 5.51 -4.76
N ILE A 103 -0.19 5.38 -4.56
CA ILE A 103 0.46 5.63 -3.29
C ILE A 103 0.44 7.13 -2.93
N SER A 104 0.64 8.02 -3.90
CA SER A 104 0.74 9.46 -3.65
C SER A 104 -0.60 10.12 -3.32
N THR A 105 -1.72 9.48 -3.67
CA THR A 105 -3.07 9.98 -3.36
C THR A 105 -3.53 9.64 -1.96
N GLN A 106 -2.80 8.78 -1.24
CA GLN A 106 -3.12 8.43 0.14
C GLN A 106 -2.88 9.62 1.07
N THR A 107 -3.85 9.87 1.97
CA THR A 107 -3.84 11.04 2.87
C THR A 107 -3.44 10.70 4.30
N SER A 108 -3.65 9.46 4.72
CA SER A 108 -3.27 8.93 6.02
C SER A 108 -2.14 7.89 5.89
N ALA A 109 -1.69 7.33 7.02
CA ALA A 109 -0.80 6.18 6.99
C ALA A 109 -1.54 4.95 6.43
N PHE A 110 -0.80 3.99 5.87
CA PHE A 110 -1.40 2.78 5.32
C PHE A 110 -0.37 1.65 5.26
N GLU A 111 -0.84 0.44 4.99
CA GLU A 111 0.01 -0.67 4.58
C GLU A 111 -0.24 -1.00 3.11
N ILE A 112 0.80 -1.41 2.39
CA ILE A 112 0.70 -1.75 0.97
C ILE A 112 1.25 -3.14 0.70
N ASN A 113 0.55 -3.90 -0.14
CA ASN A 113 1.12 -5.07 -0.79
C ASN A 113 0.76 -5.08 -2.29
N ILE A 114 1.49 -5.84 -3.09
CA ILE A 114 1.36 -5.89 -4.54
C ILE A 114 1.38 -7.35 -4.97
N ALA A 115 0.50 -7.71 -5.89
CA ALA A 115 0.49 -9.01 -6.56
C ALA A 115 0.65 -8.85 -8.07
N LEU A 116 1.33 -9.79 -8.73
CA LEU A 116 1.56 -9.78 -10.17
C LEU A 116 0.75 -10.89 -10.86
N GLY A 117 0.11 -10.53 -11.97
CA GLY A 117 -0.43 -11.51 -12.90
C GLY A 117 0.56 -11.75 -14.02
N TYR A 118 0.78 -13.00 -14.37
CA TYR A 118 1.77 -13.36 -15.38
C TYR A 118 1.37 -14.61 -16.15
N GLU A 119 1.94 -14.74 -17.33
CA GLU A 119 1.80 -15.90 -18.19
C GLU A 119 3.14 -16.60 -18.31
N LEU A 120 3.15 -17.91 -18.11
CA LEU A 120 4.27 -18.78 -18.38
C LEU A 120 4.05 -19.52 -19.69
N ALA A 121 5.13 -19.84 -20.40
CA ALA A 121 5.11 -20.75 -21.54
C ALA A 121 6.06 -21.92 -21.28
N SER A 122 5.69 -23.12 -21.73
CA SER A 122 6.59 -24.26 -21.70
C SER A 122 7.81 -24.01 -22.60
N LYS A 123 8.97 -24.53 -22.19
CA LYS A 123 10.21 -24.48 -22.97
C LYS A 123 10.19 -25.44 -24.15
N THR A 124 9.38 -26.50 -24.08
CA THR A 124 9.29 -27.55 -25.12
C THR A 124 8.11 -27.34 -26.06
N ASP A 125 7.05 -26.70 -25.59
CA ASP A 125 5.85 -26.40 -26.37
C ASP A 125 5.42 -24.93 -26.12
N PRO A 126 5.72 -24.00 -27.04
CA PRO A 126 5.37 -22.59 -26.88
C PRO A 126 3.86 -22.30 -26.75
N ASP A 127 3.00 -23.22 -27.19
CA ASP A 127 1.55 -23.07 -27.13
C ASP A 127 0.97 -23.52 -25.78
N ASP A 128 1.70 -24.34 -25.01
CA ASP A 128 1.38 -24.65 -23.62
C ASP A 128 1.69 -23.45 -22.72
N THR A 129 0.64 -22.67 -22.46
CA THR A 129 0.69 -21.45 -21.66
C THR A 129 -0.12 -21.60 -20.38
N ARG A 130 0.38 -21.01 -19.30
CA ARG A 130 -0.27 -21.01 -17.98
C ARG A 130 -0.38 -19.59 -17.44
N TYR A 131 -1.61 -19.17 -17.19
CA TYR A 131 -1.89 -17.87 -16.59
C TYR A 131 -2.01 -17.97 -15.07
N PHE A 132 -1.36 -17.04 -14.37
CA PHE A 132 -1.44 -16.85 -12.94
C PHE A 132 -2.13 -15.52 -12.66
N TYR A 133 -3.26 -15.57 -11.94
CA TYR A 133 -4.01 -14.38 -11.57
C TYR A 133 -3.35 -13.66 -10.38
N PRO A 134 -3.29 -12.31 -10.37
CA PRO A 134 -2.69 -11.55 -9.27
C PRO A 134 -3.47 -11.72 -7.96
N ASN A 135 -2.91 -12.53 -7.08
CA ASN A 135 -3.39 -12.83 -5.73
C ASN A 135 -2.23 -12.84 -4.73
N LEU A 136 -2.44 -12.25 -3.55
CA LEU A 136 -1.44 -12.18 -2.49
C LEU A 136 -1.05 -13.56 -1.92
N ALA A 137 -1.87 -14.60 -2.13
CA ALA A 137 -1.56 -15.94 -1.64
C ALA A 137 -0.35 -16.60 -2.35
N ASN A 138 -0.11 -16.25 -3.62
CA ASN A 138 0.83 -16.99 -4.46
C ASN A 138 1.55 -16.14 -5.52
N THR A 139 1.30 -14.85 -5.60
CA THR A 139 1.93 -13.96 -6.60
C THR A 139 2.33 -12.61 -5.98
N HIS A 140 2.51 -12.58 -4.67
CA HIS A 140 2.90 -11.37 -3.94
C HIS A 140 4.33 -10.96 -4.29
N VAL A 141 4.55 -9.64 -4.38
CA VAL A 141 5.89 -9.05 -4.54
C VAL A 141 6.60 -9.00 -3.18
N PHE A 142 5.86 -8.62 -2.14
CA PHE A 142 6.35 -8.56 -0.77
C PHE A 142 5.72 -9.66 0.08
N ASN A 143 6.56 -10.38 0.82
CA ASN A 143 6.09 -11.45 1.71
C ASN A 143 5.07 -10.94 2.73
N ASN A 144 5.27 -9.71 3.22
CA ASN A 144 4.40 -9.04 4.17
C ASN A 144 4.01 -7.65 3.65
N PRO A 145 2.81 -7.13 3.99
CA PRO A 145 2.46 -5.74 3.72
C PRO A 145 3.45 -4.76 4.35
N ILE A 146 3.81 -3.73 3.59
CA ILE A 146 4.78 -2.72 4.00
C ILE A 146 4.05 -1.52 4.60
N ALA A 147 4.41 -1.15 5.84
CA ALA A 147 3.88 0.05 6.48
C ALA A 147 4.50 1.35 5.93
N ILE A 148 3.63 2.24 5.48
CA ILE A 148 3.94 3.57 4.96
C ILE A 148 3.43 4.63 5.93
N ASN A 149 4.36 5.24 6.66
CA ASN A 149 4.05 6.30 7.63
C ASN A 149 4.35 7.70 7.08
N SER A 150 5.03 7.81 5.93
CA SER A 150 5.45 9.09 5.35
C SER A 150 5.65 8.99 3.84
N LYS A 151 5.75 10.16 3.17
CA LYS A 151 6.09 10.19 1.74
C LYS A 151 7.50 9.65 1.44
N THR A 152 8.43 9.77 2.39
CA THR A 152 9.78 9.22 2.23
C THR A 152 9.76 7.69 2.27
N ASP A 153 8.88 7.09 3.08
CA ASP A 153 8.70 5.64 3.12
C ASP A 153 8.24 5.10 1.76
N MET A 154 7.37 5.81 1.05
CA MET A 154 6.90 5.44 -0.29
C MET A 154 8.07 5.21 -1.26
N GLN A 155 9.00 6.17 -1.31
CA GLN A 155 10.13 6.09 -2.22
C GLN A 155 11.14 5.04 -1.78
N LYS A 156 11.47 4.98 -0.49
CA LYS A 156 12.54 4.10 0.02
C LYS A 156 12.12 2.64 0.14
N LYS A 157 10.92 2.36 0.66
CA LYS A 157 10.46 1.01 1.00
C LYS A 157 9.67 0.32 -0.11
N VAL A 158 9.20 1.06 -1.11
CA VAL A 158 8.33 0.49 -2.16
C VAL A 158 8.92 0.76 -3.53
N ILE A 159 9.01 2.02 -3.94
CA ILE A 159 9.42 2.36 -5.32
C ILE A 159 10.86 1.93 -5.60
N SER A 160 11.80 2.25 -4.70
CA SER A 160 13.21 1.87 -4.87
C SER A 160 13.38 0.35 -4.86
N GLU A 161 12.69 -0.34 -3.95
CA GLU A 161 12.84 -1.79 -3.76
C GLU A 161 12.32 -2.57 -4.97
N ILE A 162 11.13 -2.25 -5.47
CA ILE A 162 10.55 -2.91 -6.65
C ILE A 162 11.39 -2.63 -7.90
N ARG A 163 11.91 -1.41 -8.06
CA ARG A 163 12.76 -1.07 -9.21
C ARG A 163 14.11 -1.78 -9.19
N SER A 164 14.66 -2.05 -8.01
CA SER A 164 15.89 -2.83 -7.87
C SER A 164 15.67 -4.34 -7.98
N MET A 165 14.44 -4.80 -7.89
CA MET A 165 14.08 -6.21 -7.87
C MET A 165 13.84 -6.72 -9.29
N GLU A 166 14.42 -7.87 -9.63
CA GLU A 166 13.99 -8.60 -10.81
C GLU A 166 12.65 -9.28 -10.50
N LEU A 167 11.55 -8.71 -10.99
CA LEU A 167 10.19 -9.20 -10.69
C LEU A 167 9.98 -10.67 -11.10
N ALA A 168 10.75 -11.14 -12.10
CA ALA A 168 10.75 -12.54 -12.53
C ALA A 168 11.16 -13.52 -11.41
N ASP A 169 12.01 -13.09 -10.47
CA ASP A 169 12.51 -13.89 -9.36
C ASP A 169 11.47 -14.11 -8.25
N LYS A 170 10.42 -13.27 -8.23
CA LYS A 170 9.29 -13.41 -7.29
C LYS A 170 8.18 -14.32 -7.81
N LEU A 171 8.26 -14.73 -9.08
CA LEU A 171 7.20 -15.52 -9.69
C LEU A 171 7.35 -16.99 -9.30
N ASN A 172 6.22 -17.64 -9.06
CA ASN A 172 6.18 -19.07 -8.81
C ASN A 172 6.13 -19.84 -10.13
N TYR A 173 7.05 -20.78 -10.29
CA TYR A 173 7.12 -21.66 -11.46
C TYR A 173 6.69 -23.08 -11.07
N PRO A 174 5.74 -23.70 -11.80
CA PRO A 174 5.31 -25.08 -11.53
C PRO A 174 6.44 -26.11 -11.65
N SER A 175 7.37 -25.87 -12.58
CA SER A 175 8.56 -26.70 -12.81
C SER A 175 9.61 -25.91 -13.59
N SER A 176 10.84 -26.43 -13.66
CA SER A 176 11.94 -25.86 -14.45
C SER A 176 11.69 -25.87 -15.97
N GLY A 177 10.65 -26.57 -16.43
CA GLY A 177 10.23 -26.65 -17.83
C GLY A 177 9.49 -25.40 -18.33
N TYR A 178 9.10 -24.48 -17.45
CA TYR A 178 8.42 -23.24 -17.82
C TYR A 178 9.38 -22.04 -17.82
N LYS A 179 9.08 -21.05 -18.66
CA LYS A 179 9.72 -19.73 -18.67
C LYS A 179 8.67 -18.63 -18.62
N LEU A 180 9.03 -17.47 -18.08
CA LEU A 180 8.16 -16.30 -18.12
C LEU A 180 7.94 -15.87 -19.56
N LYS A 181 6.66 -15.73 -19.95
CA LYS A 181 6.26 -15.16 -21.24
C LYS A 181 6.04 -13.66 -21.11
N ALA A 182 5.20 -13.24 -20.16
CA ALA A 182 4.94 -11.84 -19.88
C ALA A 182 4.34 -11.62 -18.48
N ILE A 183 4.58 -10.45 -17.90
CA ILE A 183 3.77 -9.93 -16.80
C ILE A 183 2.55 -9.24 -17.44
N THR A 184 1.37 -9.76 -17.16
CA THR A 184 0.12 -9.37 -17.84
C THR A 184 -0.82 -8.59 -16.95
N ALA A 185 -0.60 -8.59 -15.63
CA ALA A 185 -1.40 -7.77 -14.71
C ALA A 185 -0.63 -7.39 -13.45
N SER A 186 -1.13 -6.40 -12.73
CA SER A 186 -0.64 -6.03 -11.41
C SER A 186 -1.79 -5.56 -10.55
N LYS A 187 -1.86 -6.05 -9.31
CA LYS A 187 -2.87 -5.66 -8.34
C LYS A 187 -2.21 -5.05 -7.12
N ILE A 188 -2.55 -3.81 -6.83
CA ILE A 188 -2.08 -3.07 -5.66
C ILE A 188 -3.15 -3.16 -4.58
N PHE A 189 -2.75 -3.46 -3.35
CA PHE A 189 -3.61 -3.50 -2.17
C PHE A 189 -3.14 -2.43 -1.20
N ILE A 190 -4.05 -1.57 -0.78
CA ILE A 190 -3.82 -0.53 0.23
C ILE A 190 -4.73 -0.83 1.42
N TYR A 191 -4.13 -1.07 2.58
CA TYR A 191 -4.84 -1.26 3.84
C TYR A 191 -4.82 0.07 4.59
N HIS A 192 -6.00 0.66 4.76
CA HIS A 192 -6.13 1.98 5.38
C HIS A 192 -5.78 1.93 6.86
N ARG A 193 -5.07 2.97 7.29
CA ARG A 193 -4.81 3.21 8.71
C ARG A 193 -5.13 4.66 9.04
N ASP A 194 -5.71 4.88 10.21
CA ASP A 194 -6.02 6.22 10.69
C ASP A 194 -4.79 6.92 11.29
N HIS A 195 -3.76 6.16 11.63
CA HIS A 195 -2.57 6.64 12.33
C HIS A 195 -1.30 5.90 11.89
N ALA A 196 -0.17 6.59 12.01
CA ALA A 196 1.15 6.02 11.76
C ALA A 196 1.47 4.91 12.77
N LEU A 197 2.30 3.95 12.37
CA LEU A 197 2.75 2.92 13.29
C LEU A 197 3.53 3.57 14.45
N GLY A 198 3.18 3.19 15.68
CA GLY A 198 3.77 3.75 16.90
C GLY A 198 3.28 5.14 17.30
N ASP A 199 2.27 5.66 16.62
CA ASP A 199 1.59 6.87 17.10
C ASP A 199 1.05 6.63 18.51
N SER A 200 1.55 7.40 19.48
CA SER A 200 1.18 7.26 20.89
C SER A 200 -0.20 7.84 21.18
N GLU A 201 -0.73 8.66 20.28
CA GLU A 201 -2.10 9.17 20.31
C GLU A 201 -3.11 8.18 19.75
N ALA A 202 -2.66 7.07 19.14
CA ALA A 202 -3.54 6.02 18.66
C ALA A 202 -4.33 5.41 19.84
N VAL A 203 -5.64 5.66 19.85
CA VAL A 203 -6.53 5.13 20.88
C VAL A 203 -7.06 3.78 20.43
N ILE A 204 -6.79 2.75 21.24
CA ILE A 204 -7.38 1.43 21.05
C ILE A 204 -8.92 1.57 21.07
N PRO A 205 -9.65 1.02 20.08
CA PRO A 205 -11.11 1.08 20.05
C PRO A 205 -11.73 0.70 21.38
N LYS A 206 -12.77 1.45 21.80
CA LYS A 206 -13.41 1.30 23.11
C LYS A 206 -13.77 -0.15 23.43
N ILE A 207 -14.32 -0.88 22.44
CA ILE A 207 -14.70 -2.29 22.56
C ILE A 207 -13.53 -3.22 22.90
N ILE A 208 -12.32 -2.94 22.39
CA ILE A 208 -11.11 -3.72 22.72
C ILE A 208 -10.54 -3.24 24.07
N ARG A 209 -10.51 -1.92 24.28
CA ARG A 209 -9.95 -1.28 25.48
C ARG A 209 -10.68 -1.67 26.76
N GLU A 210 -12.00 -1.83 26.70
CA GLU A 210 -12.86 -2.18 27.83
C GLU A 210 -13.11 -3.68 27.94
N ASN A 211 -12.59 -4.48 27.00
CA ASN A 211 -12.71 -5.93 27.07
C ASN A 211 -11.84 -6.49 28.20
N LYS A 212 -12.48 -7.05 29.23
CA LYS A 212 -11.83 -7.66 30.39
C LYS A 212 -10.86 -8.82 30.05
N HIS A 213 -10.99 -9.40 28.86
CA HIS A 213 -10.14 -10.48 28.37
C HIS A 213 -8.91 -9.97 27.59
N VAL A 214 -8.85 -8.66 27.29
CA VAL A 214 -7.74 -8.04 26.57
C VAL A 214 -6.96 -7.15 27.53
N ILE A 215 -5.63 -7.25 27.46
CA ILE A 215 -4.74 -6.55 28.38
C ILE A 215 -4.22 -5.31 27.68
N ASN A 216 -4.57 -4.16 28.24
CA ASN A 216 -4.17 -2.87 27.71
C ASN A 216 -2.90 -2.37 28.40
N PHE A 217 -1.83 -2.17 27.63
CA PHE A 217 -0.61 -1.53 28.09
C PHE A 217 -0.64 -0.03 27.76
N PRO A 218 -0.71 0.86 28.77
CA PRO A 218 -0.65 2.29 28.51
C PRO A 218 0.77 2.69 28.06
N LYS A 219 0.86 3.62 27.09
CA LYS A 219 2.10 4.35 26.72
C LYS A 219 3.31 3.43 26.48
N THR A 220 3.16 2.49 25.56
CA THR A 220 4.22 1.50 25.26
C THR A 220 5.46 2.10 24.58
N ASN A 221 5.42 3.36 24.12
CA ASN A 221 6.52 4.07 23.46
C ASN A 221 7.17 3.22 22.35
N ASN A 222 6.36 2.79 21.38
CA ASN A 222 6.76 1.95 20.23
C ASN A 222 7.16 0.50 20.56
N LYS A 223 6.94 0.04 21.78
CA LYS A 223 7.38 -1.28 22.26
C LYS A 223 6.22 -2.21 22.60
N CYS A 224 5.06 -2.00 21.99
CA CYS A 224 3.85 -2.77 22.26
C CYS A 224 4.09 -4.29 22.16
N VAL A 225 4.79 -4.75 21.11
CA VAL A 225 5.12 -6.16 20.92
C VAL A 225 5.95 -6.72 22.09
N PHE A 226 6.97 -5.99 22.54
CA PHE A 226 7.77 -6.41 23.69
C PHE A 226 6.97 -6.41 25.00
N HIS A 227 5.97 -5.55 25.16
CA HIS A 227 5.05 -5.61 26.31
C HIS A 227 4.21 -6.89 26.27
N CYS A 228 3.67 -7.25 25.10
CA CYS A 228 2.92 -8.49 24.93
C CYS A 228 3.78 -9.74 25.22
N ILE A 229 5.00 -9.80 24.68
CA ILE A 229 5.91 -10.94 24.90
C ILE A 229 6.34 -11.01 26.37
N ALA A 230 6.76 -9.88 26.95
CA ALA A 230 7.13 -9.82 28.36
C ALA A 230 5.99 -10.29 29.25
N TRP A 231 4.75 -9.93 28.91
CA TRP A 231 3.56 -10.33 29.65
C TRP A 231 3.23 -11.81 29.53
N HIS A 232 3.42 -12.38 28.35
CA HIS A 232 3.25 -13.81 28.10
C HIS A 232 4.30 -14.63 28.87
N ILE A 233 5.56 -14.19 28.84
CA ILE A 233 6.68 -14.83 29.56
C ILE A 233 6.50 -14.71 31.08
N LEU A 234 5.95 -13.60 31.56
CA LEU A 234 5.71 -13.38 32.98
C LEU A 234 4.54 -14.26 33.47
N GLN A 235 4.85 -15.51 33.84
CA GLN A 235 3.90 -16.47 34.43
C GLN A 235 3.64 -16.19 35.93
N SER A 236 3.56 -14.92 36.34
CA SER A 236 3.22 -14.55 37.71
C SER A 236 1.71 -14.36 37.85
N PRO A 237 1.05 -14.96 38.87
CA PRO A 237 -0.36 -14.70 39.16
C PRO A 237 -0.61 -13.26 39.64
N LYS A 238 0.44 -12.50 40.01
CA LYS A 238 0.37 -11.10 40.43
C LYS A 238 0.95 -10.14 39.37
N LYS A 239 0.85 -10.49 38.09
CA LYS A 239 1.34 -9.64 37.00
C LYS A 239 0.51 -8.34 36.92
N ASP A 240 1.20 -7.20 36.97
CA ASP A 240 0.63 -5.85 36.86
C ASP A 240 1.15 -5.18 35.56
N PRO A 241 0.27 -4.81 34.62
CA PRO A 241 0.68 -4.17 33.36
C PRO A 241 1.50 -2.89 33.57
N ARG A 242 1.30 -2.19 34.71
CA ARG A 242 2.01 -0.96 35.05
C ARG A 242 3.44 -1.19 35.51
N ARG A 243 3.82 -2.42 35.88
CA ARG A 243 5.12 -2.77 36.45
C ARG A 243 5.98 -3.66 35.55
N ILE A 244 5.61 -3.83 34.28
CA ILE A 244 6.26 -4.75 33.34
C ILE A 244 7.55 -4.23 32.68
N GLN A 245 7.94 -2.98 32.93
CA GLN A 245 9.01 -2.30 32.19
C GLN A 245 10.38 -3.01 32.29
N ALA A 246 10.69 -3.64 33.41
CA ALA A 246 11.94 -4.38 33.57
C ALA A 246 11.98 -5.60 32.63
N GLN A 247 10.87 -6.33 32.54
CA GLN A 247 10.72 -7.50 31.68
C GLN A 247 10.71 -7.09 30.21
N VAL A 248 10.07 -5.96 29.86
CA VAL A 248 10.11 -5.40 28.49
C VAL A 248 11.54 -5.12 28.05
N LYS A 249 12.37 -4.53 28.93
CA LYS A 249 13.80 -4.31 28.62
C LYS A 249 14.54 -5.63 28.41
N GLU A 250 14.22 -6.66 29.18
CA GLU A 250 14.86 -7.97 29.04
C GLU A 250 14.46 -8.66 27.73
N THR A 251 13.18 -8.62 27.36
CA THR A 251 12.72 -9.10 26.05
C THR A 251 13.39 -8.33 24.92
N PHE A 252 13.53 -7.00 25.04
CA PHE A 252 14.22 -6.19 24.04
C PHE A 252 15.70 -6.56 23.90
N LYS A 253 16.41 -6.84 25.00
CA LYS A 253 17.80 -7.33 24.93
C LYS A 253 17.89 -8.65 24.16
N ARG A 254 16.98 -9.59 24.41
CA ARG A 254 16.92 -10.87 23.67
C ARG A 254 16.72 -10.63 22.17
N TYR A 255 15.83 -9.71 21.82
CA TYR A 255 15.63 -9.29 20.42
C TYR A 255 16.91 -8.68 19.81
N CYS A 256 17.61 -7.80 20.54
CA CYS A 256 18.89 -7.26 20.08
C CYS A 256 19.92 -8.37 19.83
N SER A 257 20.04 -9.33 20.75
CA SER A 257 20.92 -10.50 20.58
C SER A 257 20.55 -11.33 19.35
N PHE A 258 19.26 -11.57 19.11
CA PHE A 258 18.77 -12.29 17.93
C PHE A 258 19.14 -11.56 16.62
N LYS A 259 19.01 -10.24 16.58
CA LYS A 259 19.41 -9.41 15.41
C LYS A 259 20.92 -9.16 15.31
N GLY A 260 21.74 -9.74 16.19
CA GLY A 260 23.19 -9.51 16.21
C GLY A 260 23.59 -8.07 16.60
N VAL A 261 22.72 -7.31 17.25
CA VAL A 261 22.98 -5.91 17.66
C VAL A 261 23.29 -5.84 19.15
N LYS A 262 24.33 -5.09 19.53
CA LYS A 262 24.64 -4.84 20.95
C LYS A 262 23.59 -3.92 21.55
N PHE A 263 23.01 -4.33 22.68
CA PHE A 263 22.04 -3.53 23.41
C PHE A 263 22.64 -2.22 23.96
N SER A 264 21.85 -1.14 23.88
CA SER A 264 22.08 0.10 24.62
C SER A 264 20.75 0.74 25.06
N LEU A 265 20.81 1.53 26.14
CA LEU A 265 19.65 2.30 26.62
C LEU A 265 19.18 3.35 25.60
N SER A 266 20.11 3.92 24.82
CA SER A 266 19.79 4.86 23.75
C SER A 266 18.92 4.20 22.69
N GLN A 267 19.36 3.04 22.15
CA GLN A 267 18.58 2.28 21.17
C GLN A 267 17.22 1.84 21.70
N PHE A 268 17.14 1.42 22.98
CA PHE A 268 15.86 1.09 23.58
C PHE A 268 14.92 2.30 23.55
N ARG A 269 15.38 3.48 23.97
CA ARG A 269 14.55 4.71 23.98
C ARG A 269 14.13 5.14 22.58
N SER A 270 15.06 5.11 21.62
CA SER A 270 14.83 5.53 20.23
C SER A 270 14.27 4.42 19.33
N PHE A 271 13.87 3.28 19.90
CA PHE A 271 13.40 2.15 19.10
C PHE A 271 12.18 2.54 18.28
N LYS A 272 12.24 2.25 16.98
CA LYS A 272 11.15 2.49 16.05
C LYS A 272 10.09 1.40 16.23
N PRO A 273 8.82 1.74 16.04
CA PRO A 273 7.75 0.76 16.15
C PRO A 273 7.92 -0.30 15.06
N ILE A 274 7.67 -1.56 15.42
CA ILE A 274 7.78 -2.72 14.55
C ILE A 274 6.40 -3.36 14.38
N ASN A 275 6.04 -3.72 13.15
CA ASN A 275 4.82 -4.50 12.91
C ASN A 275 5.06 -5.93 13.44
N LEU A 276 4.03 -6.57 13.98
CA LEU A 276 4.12 -7.96 14.44
C LEU A 276 4.65 -8.90 13.34
N LEU A 277 4.26 -8.68 12.09
CA LEU A 277 4.71 -9.48 10.94
C LEU A 277 6.21 -9.31 10.63
N GLN A 278 6.82 -8.23 11.11
CA GLN A 278 8.25 -7.92 10.89
C GLN A 278 9.13 -8.37 12.05
N LEU A 279 8.54 -8.84 13.16
CA LEU A 279 9.30 -9.18 14.35
C LEU A 279 10.32 -10.30 14.07
N ASP A 280 9.90 -11.30 13.31
CA ASP A 280 10.64 -12.53 13.06
C ASP A 280 11.48 -12.49 11.76
N GLU A 281 11.51 -11.34 11.06
CA GLU A 281 12.28 -11.17 9.82
C GLU A 281 13.79 -11.09 10.11
N GLY A 282 14.45 -12.25 10.20
CA GLY A 282 15.90 -12.42 10.41
C GLY A 282 16.74 -12.08 9.19
#